data_AF-A0A6G3ZCU8-F1
#
_entry.id   AF-A0A6G3ZCU8-F1
#
_cell.length_a   1.000
_cell.length_b   1.000
_cell.length_c   1.000
_cell.angle_alpha   90.00
_cell.angle_beta   90.00
_cell.angle_gamma   90.00
#
_symmetry.space_group_name_H-M   'P 1'
#
loop_
_entity.id
_entity.type
_entity.pdbx_description
1 polymer ?
#
loop_
_entity_poly.entity_id
_entity_poly.type
_entity_poly.pdbx_seq_one_letter_code
_entity_poly.pdbx_strand_id
1 'polypeptide(L)'
;MNKNGEKFYESPVSSQYKLSQIKGNPKGDTTGISFDFRDPDFNGRLYYGFIPYGDSKHPLPVYFRSAATITNGKTAIDITRMRGKYDMIGWEGSGKGTIGYRVINERGAIIYDGKVGFSGTGPFSVDTTLIEGPFVNLVTSHGATISFETNIPTTARVLVNGKIFSSADTGTHHEILINGLQANQTYSYEIVFGNINQKYHFTTAPPPGSRTSFSFSYAS
;
A
#
# COMPACT_ATOMS: atom_id res chain seq x y z
N MET A 1 -27.39 24.18 -13.13
CA MET A 1 -28.59 24.26 -14.00
C MET A 1 -28.32 25.32 -15.06
N ASN A 2 -28.38 24.99 -16.35
CA ASN A 2 -28.47 25.98 -17.42
C ASN A 2 -29.94 26.23 -17.80
N LYS A 3 -30.21 27.37 -18.45
CA LYS A 3 -31.52 27.96 -18.75
C LYS A 3 -32.56 27.08 -19.51
N ASN A 4 -32.22 25.86 -19.94
CA ASN A 4 -33.04 25.06 -20.86
C ASN A 4 -33.63 23.77 -20.26
N GLY A 5 -33.47 23.50 -18.96
CA GLY A 5 -34.14 22.37 -18.31
C GLY A 5 -33.67 20.97 -18.71
N GLU A 6 -32.58 20.86 -19.48
CA GLU A 6 -31.97 19.57 -19.83
C GLU A 6 -31.37 18.91 -18.57
N LYS A 7 -31.85 17.70 -18.28
CA LYS A 7 -31.31 16.83 -17.24
C LYS A 7 -30.17 16.02 -17.84
N PHE A 8 -28.95 16.30 -17.40
CA PHE A 8 -27.80 15.44 -17.67
C PHE A 8 -27.82 14.31 -16.66
N TYR A 9 -28.07 13.10 -17.14
CA TYR A 9 -27.87 11.89 -16.36
C TYR A 9 -26.41 11.48 -16.46
N GLU A 10 -25.82 11.05 -15.35
CA GLU A 10 -24.49 10.43 -15.36
C GLU A 10 -24.53 9.23 -16.31
N SER A 11 -23.72 9.31 -17.38
CA SER A 11 -23.49 8.14 -18.21
C SER A 11 -22.57 7.20 -17.44
N PRO A 12 -22.93 5.91 -17.26
CA PRO A 12 -22.07 5.00 -16.52
C PRO A 12 -20.72 4.91 -17.23
N VAL A 13 -19.68 5.41 -16.57
CA VAL A 13 -18.31 5.22 -17.03
C VAL A 13 -17.95 3.76 -16.75
N SER A 14 -17.96 2.92 -17.78
CA SER A 14 -17.40 1.58 -17.65
C SER A 14 -15.89 1.68 -17.59
N SER A 15 -15.31 1.49 -16.40
CA SER A 15 -13.86 1.36 -16.27
C SER A 15 -13.41 0.11 -17.00
N GLN A 16 -12.40 0.23 -17.87
CA GLN A 16 -11.78 -0.91 -18.54
C GLN A 16 -11.20 -1.91 -17.55
N TYR A 17 -10.73 -1.44 -16.38
CA TYR A 17 -10.07 -2.27 -15.37
C TYR A 17 -10.80 -2.20 -14.03
N LYS A 18 -10.92 -3.34 -13.35
CA LYS A 18 -11.33 -3.41 -11.95
C LYS A 18 -10.11 -3.37 -11.04
N LEU A 19 -10.18 -2.63 -9.93
CA LEU A 19 -9.05 -2.54 -8.99
C LEU A 19 -8.65 -3.91 -8.42
N SER A 20 -9.63 -4.76 -8.08
CA SER A 20 -9.38 -6.13 -7.59
C SER A 20 -8.66 -7.01 -8.62
N GLN A 21 -8.83 -6.71 -9.90
CA GLN A 21 -8.22 -7.43 -11.01
C GLN A 21 -6.77 -6.95 -11.24
N ILE A 22 -6.56 -5.63 -11.27
CA ILE A 22 -5.23 -5.06 -11.59
C ILE A 22 -4.19 -5.24 -10.48
N LYS A 23 -4.63 -5.55 -9.24
CA LYS A 23 -3.73 -5.99 -8.16
C LYS A 23 -2.98 -7.30 -8.50
N GLY A 24 -3.48 -8.09 -9.46
CA GLY A 24 -2.76 -9.22 -10.06
C GLY A 24 -2.65 -10.47 -9.18
N ASN A 25 -3.40 -10.56 -8.08
CA ASN A 25 -3.51 -11.76 -7.22
C ASN A 25 -2.17 -12.49 -6.99
N PRO A 26 -1.17 -11.82 -6.40
CA PRO A 26 0.19 -12.32 -6.35
C PRO A 26 0.28 -13.66 -5.59
N LYS A 27 1.11 -14.57 -6.09
CA LYS A 27 1.40 -15.87 -5.45
C LYS A 27 2.87 -16.20 -5.57
N GLY A 28 3.48 -16.58 -4.45
CA GLY A 28 4.87 -17.03 -4.45
C GLY A 28 5.06 -18.35 -5.21
N ASP A 29 6.22 -18.51 -5.82
CA ASP A 29 6.65 -19.73 -6.49
C ASP A 29 8.12 -20.05 -6.15
N THR A 30 8.77 -20.94 -6.90
CA THR A 30 10.14 -21.37 -6.61
C THR A 30 11.19 -20.28 -6.80
N THR A 31 10.96 -19.29 -7.67
CA THR A 31 11.95 -18.27 -8.03
C THR A 31 11.51 -16.84 -7.69
N GLY A 32 10.23 -16.60 -7.46
CA GLY A 32 9.72 -15.30 -7.05
C GLY A 32 8.21 -15.28 -6.88
N ILE A 33 7.54 -14.39 -7.61
CA ILE A 33 6.10 -14.12 -7.46
C ILE A 33 5.43 -14.12 -8.84
N SER A 34 4.40 -14.93 -8.99
CA SER A 34 3.49 -14.95 -10.13
C SER A 34 2.32 -13.99 -9.91
N PHE A 35 1.85 -13.38 -10.99
CA PHE A 35 0.70 -12.49 -11.03
C PHE A 35 -0.31 -12.98 -12.07
N ASP A 36 -1.58 -13.00 -11.69
CA ASP A 36 -2.72 -13.31 -12.54
C ASP A 36 -3.75 -12.17 -12.45
N PHE A 37 -3.78 -11.36 -13.51
CA PHE A 37 -4.71 -10.26 -13.70
C PHE A 37 -6.08 -10.72 -14.19
N ARG A 38 -6.34 -12.02 -14.33
CA ARG A 38 -7.66 -12.60 -14.67
C ARG A 38 -8.33 -11.97 -15.90
N ASP A 39 -7.50 -11.59 -16.86
CA ASP A 39 -7.93 -10.95 -18.11
C ASP A 39 -7.06 -11.48 -19.25
N PRO A 40 -7.59 -12.43 -20.05
CA PRO A 40 -6.82 -13.06 -21.12
C PRO A 40 -6.46 -12.07 -22.24
N ASP A 41 -7.09 -10.91 -22.32
CA ASP A 41 -6.79 -9.88 -23.32
C ASP A 41 -5.76 -8.86 -22.79
N PHE A 42 -5.43 -8.93 -21.50
CA PHE A 42 -4.50 -8.00 -20.89
C PHE A 42 -3.04 -8.37 -21.18
N ASN A 43 -2.39 -7.55 -22.00
CA ASN A 43 -0.98 -7.65 -22.34
C ASN A 43 -0.24 -6.38 -21.93
N GLY A 44 1.05 -6.49 -21.65
CA GLY A 44 1.83 -5.35 -21.18
C GLY A 44 3.14 -5.72 -20.49
N ARG A 45 3.54 -4.89 -19.52
CA ARG A 45 4.77 -5.07 -18.74
C ARG A 45 4.54 -4.80 -17.26
N LEU A 46 5.23 -5.58 -16.43
CA LEU A 46 5.33 -5.38 -14.99
C LEU A 46 6.77 -4.98 -14.66
N TYR A 47 6.97 -3.72 -14.29
CA TYR A 47 8.23 -3.25 -13.73
C TYR A 47 8.22 -3.52 -12.23
N TYR A 48 9.33 -4.01 -11.67
CA TYR A 48 9.41 -4.38 -10.26
C TYR A 48 10.77 -4.05 -9.68
N GLY A 49 10.83 -3.89 -8.35
CA GLY A 49 12.06 -3.64 -7.61
C GLY A 49 11.81 -3.66 -6.11
N PHE A 50 12.89 -3.68 -5.33
CA PHE A 50 12.75 -3.67 -3.87
C PHE A 50 12.34 -2.29 -3.35
N ILE A 51 11.57 -2.28 -2.26
CA ILE A 51 11.34 -1.09 -1.44
C ILE A 51 12.29 -1.17 -0.24
N PRO A 52 13.34 -0.33 -0.16
CA PRO A 52 14.28 -0.35 0.94
C PRO A 52 13.71 0.40 2.16
N TYR A 53 12.86 -0.28 2.92
CA TYR A 53 12.36 0.27 4.18
C TYR A 53 13.52 0.55 5.14
N GLY A 54 13.56 1.78 5.67
CA GLY A 54 14.63 2.24 6.57
C GLY A 54 15.63 3.20 5.93
N ASP A 55 15.77 3.19 4.60
CA ASP A 55 16.73 4.05 3.89
C ASP A 55 16.25 5.51 3.78
N SER A 56 14.93 5.74 3.78
CA SER A 56 14.36 7.07 3.76
C SER A 56 13.01 7.14 4.48
N LYS A 57 12.52 8.37 4.72
CA LYS A 57 11.22 8.61 5.33
C LYS A 57 10.05 8.10 4.47
N HIS A 58 10.23 8.11 3.14
CA HIS A 58 9.22 7.71 2.16
C HIS A 58 9.90 6.84 1.09
N PRO A 59 10.22 5.58 1.41
CA PRO A 59 10.97 4.72 0.50
C PRO A 59 10.13 4.41 -0.74
N LEU A 60 10.74 4.60 -1.91
CA LEU A 60 10.15 4.28 -3.20
C LEU A 60 10.80 3.01 -3.78
N PRO A 61 10.12 2.29 -4.68
CA PRO A 61 10.70 1.12 -5.32
C PRO A 61 11.93 1.48 -6.14
N VAL A 62 13.04 0.75 -5.94
CA VAL A 62 14.22 0.82 -6.80
C VAL A 62 14.06 -0.24 -7.88
N TYR A 63 13.54 0.17 -9.04
CA TYR A 63 13.22 -0.75 -10.13
C TYR A 63 14.45 -1.50 -10.65
N PHE A 64 14.28 -2.81 -10.80
CA PHE A 64 15.27 -3.67 -11.43
C PHE A 64 15.35 -3.35 -12.92
N ARG A 65 16.54 -3.56 -13.50
CA ARG A 65 16.84 -3.26 -14.92
C ARG A 65 15.98 -4.02 -15.94
N SER A 66 15.22 -5.02 -15.52
CA SER A 66 14.38 -5.83 -16.39
C SER A 66 12.95 -5.85 -15.87
N ALA A 67 12.00 -5.64 -16.76
CA ALA A 67 10.58 -5.85 -16.51
C ALA A 67 10.18 -7.30 -16.88
N ALA A 68 9.08 -7.77 -16.32
CA ALA A 68 8.42 -8.99 -16.73
C ALA A 68 7.35 -8.70 -17.78
N THR A 69 7.25 -9.52 -18.83
CA THR A 69 6.19 -9.39 -19.85
C THR A 69 4.89 -9.95 -19.30
N ILE A 70 3.80 -9.22 -19.47
CA ILE A 70 2.45 -9.70 -19.19
C ILE A 70 1.88 -10.23 -20.50
N THR A 71 1.52 -11.51 -20.50
CA THR A 71 0.91 -12.19 -21.64
C THR A 71 -0.35 -12.91 -21.18
N ASN A 72 -1.45 -12.66 -21.87
CA ASN A 72 -2.76 -13.23 -21.55
C ASN A 72 -3.14 -13.08 -20.06
N GLY A 73 -2.90 -11.88 -19.52
CA GLY A 73 -3.20 -11.54 -18.13
C GLY A 73 -2.27 -12.18 -17.10
N LYS A 74 -1.16 -12.79 -17.50
CA LYS A 74 -0.27 -13.51 -16.58
C LYS A 74 1.17 -13.05 -16.74
N THR A 75 1.89 -13.03 -15.63
CA THR A 75 3.33 -12.77 -15.60
C THR A 75 3.96 -13.36 -14.33
N ALA A 76 5.27 -13.42 -14.28
CA ALA A 76 6.01 -13.78 -13.07
C ALA A 76 7.30 -12.95 -12.98
N ILE A 77 7.65 -12.54 -11.77
CA ILE A 77 8.92 -11.89 -11.46
C ILE A 77 9.85 -12.91 -10.80
N ASP A 78 11.12 -12.85 -11.16
CA ASP A 78 12.16 -13.73 -10.63
C ASP A 78 13.02 -12.95 -9.63
N ILE A 79 12.78 -13.21 -8.34
CA ILE A 79 13.48 -12.55 -7.23
C ILE A 79 14.93 -13.05 -7.15
N THR A 80 15.21 -14.29 -7.57
CA THR A 80 16.57 -14.85 -7.53
C THR A 80 17.56 -14.11 -8.44
N ARG A 81 17.07 -13.38 -9.45
CA ARG A 81 17.89 -12.52 -10.32
C ARG A 81 18.34 -11.23 -9.65
N MET A 82 17.79 -10.91 -8.47
CA MET A 82 18.12 -9.75 -7.66
C MET A 82 18.97 -10.12 -6.43
N ARG A 83 19.74 -11.20 -6.53
CA ARG A 83 20.77 -11.62 -5.55
C ARG A 83 22.10 -10.87 -5.73
N GLY A 84 22.99 -11.03 -4.76
CA GLY A 84 24.35 -10.52 -4.71
C GLY A 84 24.36 -9.00 -4.71
N LYS A 85 25.01 -8.40 -5.70
CA LYS A 85 25.10 -6.94 -5.83
C LYS A 85 23.75 -6.21 -5.99
N TYR A 86 22.66 -6.95 -6.25
CA TYR A 86 21.32 -6.40 -6.38
C TYR A 86 20.47 -6.57 -5.10
N ASP A 87 20.97 -7.27 -4.09
CA ASP A 87 20.32 -7.39 -2.80
C ASP A 87 20.57 -6.14 -1.95
N MET A 88 19.83 -5.07 -2.26
CA MET A 88 19.91 -3.80 -1.53
C MET A 88 19.15 -3.81 -0.20
N ILE A 89 18.36 -4.85 0.09
CA ILE A 89 17.53 -4.94 1.29
C ILE A 89 17.94 -6.06 2.25
N GLY A 90 19.01 -6.79 1.94
CA GLY A 90 19.48 -7.94 2.71
C GLY A 90 18.48 -9.11 2.72
N TRP A 91 17.67 -9.27 1.67
CA TRP A 91 16.65 -10.31 1.62
C TRP A 91 17.25 -11.71 1.55
N GLU A 92 18.47 -11.87 1.04
CA GLU A 92 19.11 -13.19 0.97
C GLU A 92 19.40 -13.76 2.36
N GLY A 93 19.81 -12.89 3.29
CA GLY A 93 20.08 -13.28 4.68
C GLY A 93 18.83 -13.30 5.54
N SER A 94 17.92 -12.33 5.36
CA SER A 94 16.70 -12.24 6.18
C SER A 94 15.56 -13.15 5.70
N GLY A 95 15.60 -13.59 4.45
CA GLY A 95 14.54 -14.33 3.79
C GLY A 95 13.24 -13.55 3.67
N LYS A 96 13.28 -12.20 3.68
CA LYS A 96 12.10 -11.33 3.63
C LYS A 96 12.38 -10.07 2.82
N GLY A 97 11.33 -9.51 2.25
CA GLY A 97 11.42 -8.22 1.56
C GLY A 97 10.07 -7.70 1.08
N THR A 98 10.08 -6.53 0.45
CA THR A 98 8.91 -5.97 -0.23
C THR A 98 9.28 -5.55 -1.64
N ILE A 99 8.49 -6.03 -2.60
CA ILE A 99 8.55 -5.61 -3.99
C ILE A 99 7.54 -4.49 -4.20
N GLY A 100 7.98 -3.37 -4.76
CA GLY A 100 7.10 -2.43 -5.43
C GLY A 100 7.04 -2.76 -6.92
N TYR A 101 5.85 -2.69 -7.50
CA TYR A 101 5.65 -3.00 -8.92
C TYR A 101 4.75 -1.98 -9.61
N ARG A 102 4.96 -1.81 -10.91
CA ARG A 102 4.20 -0.95 -11.80
C ARG A 102 3.70 -1.74 -12.99
N VAL A 103 2.40 -1.73 -13.20
CA VAL A 103 1.71 -2.39 -14.31
C VAL A 103 1.47 -1.37 -15.41
N ILE A 104 1.96 -1.69 -16.61
CA ILE A 104 1.83 -0.85 -17.81
C ILE A 104 1.21 -1.69 -18.92
N ASN A 105 0.20 -1.16 -19.62
CA ASN A 105 -0.39 -1.85 -20.78
C ASN A 105 0.48 -1.71 -22.05
N GLU A 106 0.09 -2.37 -23.15
CA GLU A 106 0.82 -2.29 -24.43
C GLU A 106 0.95 -0.88 -25.02
N ARG A 107 0.05 0.04 -24.64
CA ARG A 107 0.09 1.44 -25.09
C ARG A 107 1.01 2.32 -24.25
N GLY A 108 1.69 1.75 -23.24
CA GLY A 108 2.56 2.51 -22.33
C GLY A 108 1.81 3.24 -21.22
N ALA A 109 0.50 3.04 -21.06
CA ALA A 109 -0.26 3.66 -19.98
C ALA A 109 0.01 2.94 -18.65
N ILE A 110 0.32 3.71 -17.61
CA ILE A 110 0.42 3.20 -16.24
C ILE A 110 -1.00 2.89 -15.77
N ILE A 111 -1.24 1.62 -15.43
CA ILE A 111 -2.56 1.16 -14.99
C ILE A 111 -2.61 1.06 -13.47
N TYR A 112 -1.50 0.65 -12.85
CA TYR A 112 -1.46 0.43 -11.41
C TYR A 112 -0.03 0.45 -10.86
N ASP A 113 0.13 1.03 -9.68
CA ASP A 113 1.31 0.87 -8.82
C ASP A 113 0.92 0.09 -7.57
N GLY A 114 1.67 -0.96 -7.27
CA GLY A 114 1.39 -1.86 -6.17
C GLY A 114 2.62 -2.23 -5.37
N LYS A 115 2.39 -2.92 -4.25
CA LYS A 115 3.43 -3.50 -3.41
C LYS A 115 3.02 -4.88 -2.93
N VAL A 116 4.00 -5.76 -2.78
CA VAL A 116 3.82 -7.11 -2.25
C VAL A 116 5.05 -7.50 -1.43
N GLY A 117 4.81 -7.80 -0.16
CA GLY A 117 5.75 -8.42 0.75
C GLY A 117 5.94 -9.88 0.40
N PHE A 118 7.15 -10.38 0.64
CA PHE A 118 7.47 -11.79 0.46
C PHE A 118 8.32 -12.31 1.59
N SER A 119 8.26 -13.63 1.77
CA SER A 119 9.18 -14.40 2.59
C SER A 119 9.72 -15.60 1.82
N GLY A 120 10.85 -16.12 2.28
CA GLY A 120 11.58 -17.23 1.67
C GLY A 120 12.78 -16.78 0.85
N THR A 121 13.64 -17.75 0.58
CA THR A 121 14.79 -17.63 -0.33
C THR A 121 14.63 -18.54 -1.55
N GLY A 122 13.38 -18.94 -1.86
CA GLY A 122 12.98 -19.87 -2.92
C GLY A 122 12.72 -21.29 -2.39
N PRO A 123 11.49 -21.76 -2.11
CA PRO A 123 10.23 -21.17 -2.50
C PRO A 123 9.97 -19.85 -1.79
N PHE A 124 9.31 -18.97 -2.50
CA PHE A 124 8.81 -17.72 -1.98
C PHE A 124 7.33 -17.87 -1.61
N SER A 125 6.91 -17.11 -0.62
CA SER A 125 5.52 -16.95 -0.22
C SER A 125 5.19 -15.47 -0.17
N VAL A 126 3.97 -15.11 -0.56
CA VAL A 126 3.46 -13.75 -0.34
C VAL A 126 3.23 -13.55 1.16
N ASP A 127 3.75 -12.45 1.70
CA ASP A 127 3.58 -12.08 3.09
C ASP A 127 2.49 -11.00 3.25
N THR A 128 2.01 -10.80 4.48
CA THR A 128 1.08 -9.72 4.79
C THR A 128 1.73 -8.38 4.43
N THR A 129 1.03 -7.55 3.67
CA THR A 129 1.54 -6.30 3.11
C THR A 129 0.48 -5.23 3.32
N LEU A 130 0.87 -4.10 3.90
CA LEU A 130 0.06 -2.89 3.83
C LEU A 130 0.05 -2.43 2.38
N ILE A 131 -1.08 -2.50 1.68
CA ILE A 131 -1.21 -2.18 0.25
C ILE A 131 -1.77 -0.77 0.00
N GLU A 132 -2.45 -0.20 0.99
CA GLU A 132 -2.99 1.15 0.91
C GLU A 132 -2.84 1.88 2.26
N GLY A 133 -2.56 3.18 2.20
CA GLY A 133 -2.32 4.01 3.38
C GLY A 133 -0.92 3.83 3.98
N PRO A 134 -0.75 4.03 5.29
CA PRO A 134 -1.81 4.42 6.22
C PRO A 134 -2.22 5.88 6.06
N PHE A 135 -3.51 6.14 6.29
CA PHE A 135 -4.08 7.48 6.33
C PHE A 135 -4.41 7.86 7.77
N VAL A 136 -4.20 9.14 8.08
CA VAL A 136 -4.58 9.73 9.35
C VAL A 136 -5.83 10.57 9.10
N ASN A 137 -6.97 10.09 9.59
CA ASN A 137 -8.27 10.68 9.35
C ASN A 137 -8.86 11.24 10.64
N LEU A 138 -9.83 12.15 10.49
CA LEU A 138 -10.64 12.66 11.61
C LEU A 138 -9.80 13.11 12.81
N VAL A 139 -8.70 13.82 12.54
CA VAL A 139 -7.79 14.30 13.59
C VAL A 139 -8.54 15.27 14.51
N THR A 140 -8.50 14.98 15.81
CA THR A 140 -9.05 15.82 16.87
C THR A 140 -7.95 16.28 17.81
N SER A 141 -8.31 17.09 18.80
CA SER A 141 -7.41 17.45 19.90
C SER A 141 -7.07 16.30 20.84
N HIS A 142 -7.72 15.14 20.71
CA HIS A 142 -7.53 14.00 21.61
C HIS A 142 -7.15 12.69 20.90
N GLY A 143 -6.95 12.72 19.58
CA GLY A 143 -6.78 11.50 18.82
C GLY A 143 -7.00 11.64 17.31
N ALA A 144 -7.07 10.50 16.63
CA ALA A 144 -7.31 10.38 15.19
C ALA A 144 -7.77 8.96 14.86
N THR A 145 -8.31 8.74 13.67
CA THR A 145 -8.54 7.40 13.13
C THR A 145 -7.44 7.06 12.15
N ILE A 146 -6.73 5.95 12.37
CA ILE A 146 -5.73 5.43 11.43
C ILE A 146 -6.42 4.40 10.54
N SER A 147 -6.39 4.60 9.21
CA SER A 147 -6.94 3.63 8.26
C SER A 147 -5.92 3.12 7.25
N PHE A 148 -6.04 1.85 6.85
CA PHE A 148 -5.17 1.19 5.87
C PHE A 148 -5.79 -0.11 5.35
N GLU A 149 -5.29 -0.58 4.19
CA GLU A 149 -5.62 -1.91 3.67
C GLU A 149 -4.41 -2.86 3.74
N THR A 150 -4.67 -4.13 4.04
CA THR A 150 -3.73 -5.24 3.86
C THR A 150 -4.15 -6.17 2.72
N ASN A 151 -3.19 -6.86 2.09
CA ASN A 151 -3.47 -7.86 1.05
C ASN A 151 -4.10 -9.16 1.58
N ILE A 152 -3.94 -9.48 2.87
CA ILE A 152 -4.39 -10.70 3.52
C ILE A 152 -5.14 -10.32 4.81
N PRO A 153 -6.27 -10.99 5.13
CA PRO A 153 -6.97 -10.76 6.38
C PRO A 153 -6.05 -10.94 7.60
N THR A 154 -5.97 -9.92 8.44
CA THR A 154 -5.16 -9.93 9.67
C THR A 154 -5.90 -9.20 10.78
N THR A 155 -5.52 -9.45 12.04
CA THR A 155 -5.75 -8.47 13.11
C THR A 155 -4.61 -7.48 13.06
N ALA A 156 -4.91 -6.18 13.14
CA ALA A 156 -3.90 -5.14 13.12
C ALA A 156 -3.92 -4.32 14.40
N ARG A 157 -2.78 -3.72 14.75
CA ARG A 157 -2.60 -2.94 15.98
C ARG A 157 -1.87 -1.65 15.69
N VAL A 158 -2.23 -0.59 16.38
CA VAL A 158 -1.52 0.69 16.39
C VAL A 158 -0.98 0.92 17.79
N LEU A 159 0.34 1.08 17.89
CA LEU A 159 1.05 1.40 19.11
C LEU A 159 1.39 2.88 19.08
N VAL A 160 0.91 3.63 20.07
CA VAL A 160 1.14 5.07 20.16
C VAL A 160 1.15 5.49 21.63
N ASN A 161 2.19 6.24 22.03
CA ASN A 161 2.38 6.70 23.39
C ASN A 161 2.27 5.58 24.45
N GLY A 162 2.86 4.41 24.18
CA GLY A 162 2.81 3.24 25.06
C GLY A 162 1.44 2.55 25.16
N LYS A 163 0.41 3.04 24.47
CA LYS A 163 -0.91 2.43 24.38
C LYS A 163 -1.02 1.59 23.12
N ILE A 164 -1.89 0.58 23.16
CA ILE A 164 -2.14 -0.30 22.03
C ILE A 164 -3.63 -0.24 21.69
N PHE A 165 -3.92 0.03 20.41
CA PHE A 165 -5.25 0.07 19.85
C PHE A 165 -5.33 -1.03 18.79
N SER A 166 -6.35 -1.88 18.83
CA SER A 166 -6.49 -3.02 17.91
C SER A 166 -7.62 -2.78 16.92
N SER A 167 -7.55 -3.41 15.75
CA SER A 167 -8.72 -3.55 14.87
C SER A 167 -9.80 -4.33 15.59
N ALA A 168 -11.07 -3.99 15.31
CA ALA A 168 -12.21 -4.68 15.90
C ALA A 168 -12.25 -6.16 15.47
N ASP A 169 -12.06 -6.40 14.18
CA ASP A 169 -12.12 -7.72 13.56
C ASP A 169 -10.85 -8.05 12.77
N THR A 170 -10.73 -9.33 12.42
CA THR A 170 -9.77 -9.79 11.40
C THR A 170 -10.34 -9.48 10.03
N GLY A 171 -9.59 -8.74 9.23
CA GLY A 171 -10.02 -8.31 7.91
C GLY A 171 -8.87 -7.70 7.11
N THR A 172 -9.16 -7.22 5.92
CA THR A 172 -8.19 -6.50 5.07
C THR A 172 -8.32 -5.00 5.16
N HIS A 173 -9.49 -4.50 5.57
CA HIS A 173 -9.74 -3.08 5.79
C HIS A 173 -9.67 -2.78 7.29
N HIS A 174 -8.86 -1.81 7.68
CA HIS A 174 -8.69 -1.44 9.07
C HIS A 174 -8.97 0.04 9.28
N GLU A 175 -9.79 0.33 10.28
CA GLU A 175 -10.00 1.67 10.82
C GLU A 175 -9.86 1.58 12.34
N ILE A 176 -8.81 2.19 12.88
CA ILE A 176 -8.45 2.07 14.30
C ILE A 176 -8.52 3.46 14.93
N LEU A 177 -9.49 3.65 15.82
CA LEU A 177 -9.66 4.89 16.58
C LEU A 177 -8.60 4.98 17.68
N ILE A 178 -7.79 6.03 17.61
CA ILE A 178 -6.83 6.41 18.62
C ILE A 178 -7.44 7.53 19.46
N ASN A 179 -7.46 7.39 20.78
CA ASN A 179 -8.00 8.39 21.69
C ASN A 179 -7.12 8.59 22.94
N GLY A 180 -7.47 9.60 23.74
CA GLY A 180 -6.78 9.90 25.00
C GLY A 180 -5.34 10.39 24.79
N LEU A 181 -5.12 11.15 23.72
CA LEU A 181 -3.90 11.92 23.45
C LEU A 181 -4.06 13.37 23.88
N GLN A 182 -2.95 14.08 24.03
CA GLN A 182 -2.94 15.52 24.30
C GLN A 182 -3.03 16.33 23.00
N ALA A 183 -3.63 17.50 23.08
CA ALA A 183 -3.81 18.42 21.95
C ALA A 183 -2.49 19.04 21.50
N ASN A 184 -2.41 19.41 20.22
CA ASN A 184 -1.27 20.09 19.61
C ASN A 184 0.08 19.39 19.85
N GLN A 185 0.11 18.06 19.77
CA GLN A 185 1.32 17.27 20.00
C GLN A 185 1.55 16.26 18.89
N THR A 186 2.80 16.16 18.45
CA THR A 186 3.24 15.15 17.48
C THR A 186 3.49 13.82 18.18
N TYR A 187 2.89 12.76 17.67
CA TYR A 187 3.04 11.40 18.14
C TYR A 187 3.66 10.54 17.05
N SER A 188 4.72 9.82 17.40
CA SER A 188 5.14 8.65 16.62
C SER A 188 4.21 7.48 16.92
N TYR A 189 3.84 6.75 15.89
CA TYR A 189 3.06 5.53 16.03
C TYR A 189 3.62 4.41 15.15
N GLU A 190 3.34 3.19 15.56
CA GLU A 190 3.74 1.98 14.85
C GLU A 190 2.49 1.16 14.53
N ILE A 191 2.33 0.80 13.26
CA ILE A 191 1.32 -0.16 12.83
C ILE A 191 1.96 -1.53 12.84
N VAL A 192 1.32 -2.48 13.50
CA VAL A 192 1.72 -3.89 13.53
C VAL A 192 0.63 -4.71 12.84
N PHE A 193 1.02 -5.45 11.82
CA PHE A 193 0.15 -6.34 11.04
C PHE A 193 0.94 -7.58 10.64
N GLY A 194 0.39 -8.77 10.89
CA GLY A 194 1.15 -10.02 10.78
C GLY A 194 2.46 -9.96 11.59
N ASN A 195 3.59 -10.24 10.93
CA ASN A 195 4.93 -10.16 11.52
C ASN A 195 5.69 -8.88 11.14
N ILE A 196 4.99 -7.87 10.62
CA ILE A 196 5.58 -6.65 10.10
C ILE A 196 5.18 -5.47 10.99
N ASN A 197 6.11 -4.52 11.13
CA ASN A 197 5.83 -3.22 11.72
C ASN A 197 6.23 -2.08 10.77
N GLN A 198 5.49 -0.97 10.82
CA GLN A 198 5.80 0.24 10.07
C GLN A 198 5.57 1.47 10.95
N LYS A 199 6.52 2.41 10.93
CA LYS A 199 6.55 3.59 11.80
C LYS A 199 6.17 4.85 11.05
N TYR A 200 5.36 5.68 11.69
CA TYR A 200 4.79 6.91 11.15
C TYR A 200 4.66 7.95 12.25
N HIS A 201 4.13 9.13 11.90
CA HIS A 201 3.81 10.16 12.87
C HIS A 201 2.59 10.97 12.42
N PHE A 202 1.89 11.58 13.39
CA PHE A 202 0.87 12.58 13.14
C PHE A 202 0.85 13.60 14.28
N THR A 203 0.21 14.74 14.06
CA THR A 203 0.03 15.79 15.07
C THR A 203 -1.45 15.93 15.39
N THR A 204 -1.83 15.88 16.66
CA THR A 204 -3.20 16.14 17.11
C THR A 204 -3.58 17.60 16.87
N ALA A 205 -4.87 17.86 16.66
CA ALA A 205 -5.34 19.22 16.45
C ALA A 205 -5.13 20.08 17.70
N PRO A 206 -5.05 21.42 17.57
CA PRO A 206 -5.08 22.32 18.71
C PRO A 206 -6.36 22.17 19.55
N PRO A 207 -6.35 22.60 20.83
CA PRO A 207 -7.55 22.64 21.64
C PRO A 207 -8.66 23.46 20.95
N PRO A 208 -9.95 23.08 21.10
CA PRO A 208 -11.06 23.90 20.62
C PRO A 208 -10.97 25.35 21.11
N GLY A 209 -11.19 26.30 20.21
CA GLY A 209 -11.05 27.73 20.51
C GLY A 209 -9.62 28.28 20.40
N SER A 210 -8.63 27.45 20.06
CA SER A 210 -7.28 27.93 19.76
C SER A 210 -7.26 28.93 18.60
N ARG A 211 -6.43 29.96 18.72
CA ARG A 211 -6.18 30.97 17.67
C ARG A 211 -4.88 30.72 16.91
N THR A 212 -4.25 29.56 17.11
CA THR A 212 -3.09 29.14 16.32
C THR A 212 -3.47 29.08 14.84
N SER A 213 -2.67 29.71 13.99
CA SER A 213 -2.80 29.62 12.55
C SER A 213 -2.76 28.14 12.12
N PHE A 214 -3.57 27.80 11.11
CA PHE A 214 -3.56 26.48 10.49
C PHE A 214 -3.58 26.62 8.97
N SER A 215 -3.13 25.57 8.30
CA SER A 215 -3.17 25.45 6.85
C SER A 215 -3.88 24.15 6.50
N PHE A 216 -4.70 24.19 5.46
CA PHE A 216 -5.39 23.03 4.93
C PHE A 216 -5.39 23.08 3.41
N SER A 217 -5.61 21.93 2.79
CA SER A 217 -5.78 21.80 1.35
C SER A 217 -7.07 21.03 1.09
N TYR A 218 -7.73 21.36 0.00
CA TYR A 218 -8.96 20.72 -0.44
C TYR A 218 -8.84 20.37 -1.93
N ALA A 219 -9.27 19.17 -2.28
CA ALA A 219 -9.38 18.69 -3.65
C ALA A 219 -10.73 17.97 -3.81
N SER A 220 -11.33 18.08 -5.00
CA SER A 220 -12.64 17.52 -5.35
C SER A 220 -12.59 16.83 -6.70
#